data_AF-Q45NE5-F1
#
_entry.id   AF-Q45NE5-F1
#
_cell.length_a   1.000
_cell.length_b   1.000
_cell.length_c   1.000
_cell.angle_alpha   90.00
_cell.angle_beta   90.00
_cell.angle_gamma   90.00
#
_symmetry.space_group_name_H-M   'P 1'
#
loop_
_entity.id
_entity.type
_entity.pdbx_description
1 polymer ?
#
loop_
_entity_poly.entity_id
_entity_poly.type
_entity_poly.pdbx_seq_one_letter_code
_entity_poly.pdbx_strand_id
1 'polypeptide(L)' 'RQHPKMHLAHSTLKPAAHLIGDPSKQNSLLWRANTDRAFLQDGFSLSNNSLLVPTSGIYFVYSQLKSSLIKSPELSKKEF' A
#
# COMPACT_ATOMS: atom_id res chain seq x y z
N ARG A 1 -6.63 29.07 33.16
CA ARG A 1 -6.57 27.79 32.42
C ARG A 1 -5.92 28.07 31.08
N GLN A 2 -4.62 27.82 30.96
CA GLN A 2 -3.92 27.96 29.68
C GLN A 2 -3.94 26.60 29.00
N HIS A 3 -4.60 26.52 27.84
CA HIS A 3 -4.44 25.39 26.95
C HIS A 3 -3.02 25.50 26.36
N PRO A 4 -2.16 24.46 26.46
CA PRO A 4 -0.92 24.47 25.74
C PRO A 4 -1.29 24.40 24.25
N LYS A 5 -1.25 25.56 23.58
CA LYS A 5 -1.13 25.61 22.13
C LYS A 5 0.24 25.01 21.86
N MET A 6 0.28 23.69 21.65
CA MET A 6 1.46 23.07 21.07
C MET A 6 1.67 23.82 19.77
N HIS A 7 2.67 24.71 19.78
CA HIS A 7 3.25 25.19 18.56
C HIS A 7 3.61 23.92 17.81
N LEU A 8 2.85 23.67 16.74
CA LEU A 8 3.13 22.67 15.74
C LEU A 8 4.55 23.02 15.28
N ALA A 9 5.55 22.42 15.94
CA ALA A 9 6.86 22.29 15.35
C ALA A 9 6.54 21.78 13.96
N HIS A 10 6.85 22.57 12.94
CA HIS A 10 6.73 22.16 11.56
C HIS A 10 7.53 20.87 11.45
N SER A 11 6.87 19.74 11.66
CA SER A 11 7.50 18.45 11.64
C SER A 11 7.93 18.29 10.20
N THR A 12 9.23 18.23 9.98
CA THR A 12 9.83 17.90 8.68
C THR A 12 9.49 16.48 8.23
N LEU A 13 8.69 15.76 9.03
CA LEU A 13 8.09 14.48 8.73
C LEU A 13 7.29 14.57 7.42
N LYS A 14 7.60 13.67 6.51
CA LYS A 14 6.90 13.49 5.24
C LYS A 14 6.35 12.07 5.23
N PRO A 15 5.17 11.85 5.85
CA PRO A 15 4.57 10.53 5.89
C PRO A 15 4.42 9.96 4.49
N ALA A 16 5.00 8.78 4.28
CA ALA A 16 4.95 8.08 3.02
C ALA A 16 4.91 6.57 3.26
N ALA A 17 4.29 5.86 2.34
CA ALA A 17 4.26 4.41 2.34
C ALA A 17 4.31 3.89 0.90
N HIS A 18 5.00 2.77 0.71
CA HIS A 18 4.92 1.96 -0.49
C HIS A 18 4.82 0.50 -0.05
N LEU A 19 3.74 -0.17 -0.45
CA LEU A 19 3.48 -1.56 -0.08
C LEU A 19 3.55 -2.43 -1.33
N ILE A 20 4.02 -3.65 -1.17
CA ILE A 20 3.98 -4.67 -2.22
C ILE A 20 3.01 -5.79 -1.83
N GLY A 21 2.37 -6.41 -2.81
CA GLY A 21 1.59 -7.63 -2.60
C GLY A 21 2.50 -8.83 -2.34
N ASP A 22 2.13 -9.70 -1.41
CA ASP A 22 2.84 -10.94 -1.14
C ASP A 22 2.65 -11.93 -2.30
N PRO A 23 3.71 -12.25 -3.07
CA PRO A 23 3.59 -13.14 -4.22
C PRO A 23 3.32 -14.59 -3.84
N SER A 24 3.49 -14.98 -2.57
CA SER A 24 3.16 -16.33 -2.09
C SER A 24 1.65 -16.56 -1.93
N LYS A 25 0.84 -15.51 -2.04
CA LYS A 25 -0.61 -15.57 -1.89
C LYS A 25 -1.29 -15.50 -3.26
N GLN A 26 -1.68 -16.66 -3.79
CA GLN A 26 -2.26 -16.77 -5.13
C GLN A 26 -3.67 -16.17 -5.26
N ASN A 27 -4.51 -16.31 -4.23
CA ASN A 27 -5.94 -15.96 -4.30
C ASN A 27 -6.33 -14.77 -3.40
N SER A 28 -5.35 -14.07 -2.85
CA SER A 28 -5.58 -12.98 -1.91
C SER A 28 -4.44 -11.99 -1.95
N LEU A 29 -4.75 -10.69 -1.88
CA LEU A 29 -3.74 -9.65 -1.78
C LEU A 29 -3.41 -9.39 -0.30
N LEU A 30 -2.23 -9.82 0.13
CA LEU A 30 -1.67 -9.43 1.42
C LEU A 30 -0.56 -8.40 1.21
N TRP A 31 -0.68 -7.24 1.82
CA TRP A 31 0.30 -6.17 1.75
C TRP A 31 1.50 -6.45 2.66
N ARG A 32 2.68 -6.03 2.21
CA ARG A 32 3.93 -6.11 2.97
C ARG A 32 4.75 -4.85 2.80
N ALA A 33 5.48 -4.50 3.85
CA ALA A 33 6.35 -3.34 3.94
C ALA A 33 7.81 -3.69 4.29
N ASN A 34 8.12 -4.97 4.53
CA ASN A 34 9.40 -5.44 5.06
C ASN A 34 10.32 -6.06 3.98
N THR A 35 10.41 -5.39 2.83
CA THR A 35 11.20 -5.86 1.67
C THR A 35 11.94 -4.68 1.07
N ASP A 36 13.03 -4.91 0.33
CA ASP A 36 13.93 -3.86 -0.18
C ASP A 36 13.27 -2.72 -0.96
N ARG A 37 12.08 -2.95 -1.54
CA ARG A 37 11.33 -1.95 -2.32
C ARG A 37 10.05 -1.45 -1.66
N ALA A 38 9.74 -1.89 -0.44
CA ALA A 38 8.54 -1.51 0.29
C ALA A 38 8.93 -0.80 1.60
N PHE A 39 8.14 0.18 2.03
CA PHE A 39 8.44 0.97 3.21
C PHE A 39 7.20 1.55 3.87
N LEU A 40 7.33 1.83 5.16
CA LEU A 40 6.43 2.63 5.99
C LEU A 40 7.30 3.71 6.65
N GLN A 41 6.92 4.97 6.49
CA GLN A 41 7.72 6.10 6.97
C GLN A 41 6.85 7.09 7.76
N ASP A 42 7.47 7.73 8.77
CA ASP A 42 6.93 8.86 9.53
C ASP A 42 5.50 8.62 10.05
N GLY A 43 5.30 7.46 10.69
CA GLY A 43 4.08 7.12 11.42
C GLY A 43 3.09 6.23 10.67
N PHE A 44 3.27 6.01 9.36
CA PHE A 44 2.49 4.98 8.66
C PHE A 44 2.72 3.61 9.30
N SER A 45 1.65 2.83 9.43
CA SER A 45 1.73 1.45 9.89
C SER A 45 0.77 0.55 9.11
N LEU A 46 1.07 -0.74 9.07
CA LEU A 46 0.25 -1.76 8.42
C LEU A 46 -0.34 -2.66 9.51
N SER A 47 -1.67 -2.74 9.58
CA SER A 47 -2.37 -3.60 10.54
C SER A 47 -3.56 -4.25 9.86
N ASN A 48 -3.73 -5.56 10.04
CA ASN A 48 -4.83 -6.33 9.44
C ASN A 48 -5.02 -6.04 7.94
N ASN A 49 -3.91 -6.06 7.18
CA ASN A 49 -3.90 -5.79 5.74
C ASN A 49 -4.37 -4.37 5.33
N SER A 50 -4.40 -3.42 6.27
CA SER A 50 -4.85 -2.04 6.05
C SER A 50 -3.75 -1.05 6.42
N LEU A 51 -3.51 -0.07 5.53
CA LEU A 51 -2.58 1.03 5.79
C LEU A 51 -3.24 2.05 6.72
N LEU A 52 -2.66 2.25 7.90
CA LEU A 52 -3.13 3.23 8.88
C LEU A 52 -2.43 4.57 8.64
N VAL A 53 -3.23 5.61 8.38
CA VAL A 53 -2.76 6.98 8.14
C VAL A 53 -2.45 7.67 9.47
N PRO A 54 -1.26 8.24 9.67
CA PRO A 54 -0.83 8.75 10.98
C PRO A 54 -1.50 10.07 11.40
N THR A 55 -1.91 10.90 10.45
CA THR A 55 -2.44 12.25 10.70
C THR A 55 -3.46 12.65 9.64
N SER A 56 -4.38 13.56 9.95
CA SER A 56 -5.28 14.14 8.95
C SER A 56 -4.51 14.99 7.94
N GLY A 57 -4.88 14.93 6.66
CA GLY A 57 -4.22 15.68 5.59
C GLY A 57 -4.61 15.19 4.20
N ILE A 58 -4.04 15.81 3.18
CA ILE A 58 -4.20 15.38 1.79
C ILE A 58 -3.05 14.41 1.46
N TYR A 59 -3.40 13.24 0.94
CA TYR A 59 -2.45 12.19 0.57
C TYR A 59 -2.64 11.81 -0.90
N PHE A 60 -1.54 11.57 -1.60
CA PHE A 60 -1.57 10.92 -2.90
C PHE A 60 -1.59 9.40 -2.70
N VAL A 61 -2.63 8.73 -3.21
CA VAL A 61 -2.85 7.30 -3.03
C VAL A 61 -2.92 6.63 -4.40
N TYR A 62 -2.19 5.53 -4.58
CA TYR A 62 -2.17 4.76 -5.82
C TYR A 62 -2.08 3.25 -5.54
N SER A 63 -2.49 2.44 -6.52
CA SER A 63 -2.32 0.99 -6.50
C SER A 63 -2.14 0.46 -7.92
N GLN A 64 -1.27 -0.53 -8.11
CA GLN A 64 -1.11 -1.23 -9.37
C GLN A 64 -1.33 -2.73 -9.18
N LEU A 65 -2.06 -3.34 -10.12
CA LEU A 65 -2.29 -4.78 -10.17
C LEU A 65 -1.86 -5.30 -11.54
N LYS A 66 -1.23 -6.48 -11.54
CA LYS A 66 -0.90 -7.21 -12.76
C LYS A 66 -1.55 -8.58 -12.68
N SER A 67 -2.39 -8.89 -13.65
CA SER A 67 -2.97 -10.23 -13.82
C SER A 67 -2.34 -10.90 -15.03
N SER A 68 -1.99 -12.17 -14.88
CA SER A 68 -1.64 -13.04 -16.00
C SER A 68 -2.83 -13.93 -16.28
N LEU A 69 -3.64 -13.57 -17.28
CA LEU A 69 -4.66 -14.50 -17.78
C LEU A 69 -3.93 -15.62 -18.52
N ILE A 70 -3.98 -16.83 -17.99
CA ILE A 70 -3.61 -18.02 -18.76
C ILE A 70 -4.74 -18.21 -19.78
N LYS A 71 -4.44 -18.04 -21.08
CA LYS A 71 -5.39 -18.37 -22.15
C LYS A 71 -5.82 -19.82 -21.99
N SER A 72 -7.13 -20.07 -21.92
CA SER A 72 -7.65 -21.44 -21.91
C SER A 72 -7.19 -22.16 -23.18
N PRO A 73 -6.60 -23.38 -23.08
CA PRO A 73 -6.22 -24.19 -24.24
C PRO A 73 -7.39 -24.49 -25.19
N GLU A 74 -8.63 -24.37 -24.72
CA GLU A 74 -9.83 -24.73 -25.46
C GLU A 74 -10.22 -23.71 -26.55
N LEU A 75 -9.77 -22.44 -26.42
CA LEU A 75 -10.06 -21.39 -27.41
C LEU A 75 -9.10 -21.40 -28.61
N SER A 76 -8.07 -22.26 -28.61
CA SER A 76 -7.12 -22.39 -29.72
C SER A 76 -7.62 -23.30 -30.86
N LYS A 77 -8.75 -24.01 -30.69
CA LYS A 77 -9.24 -25.02 -31.65
C LYS A 77 -10.38 -24.54 -32.56
N LYS A 78 -10.64 -23.22 -32.64
CA LYS A 78 -11.73 -22.65 -33.45
C LYS A 78 -11.28 -21.58 -34.46
N GLU A 79 -10.11 -21.75 -35.04
CA GLU A 79 -9.75 -21.05 -36.28
C GLU A 79 -9.54 -22.13 -37.36
N PHE A 80 -10.54 -22.29 -38.24
CA PHE A 80 -10.46 -22.96 -39.54
C PHE A 80 -10.61 -21.89 -40.62
#